data_AF-A0A022QAW9-F1
#
_entry.id   AF-A0A022QAW9-F1
#
_cell.length_a   1.000
_cell.length_b   1.000
_cell.length_c   1.000
_cell.angle_alpha   90.00
_cell.angle_beta   90.00
_cell.angle_gamma   90.00
#
_symmetry.space_group_name_H-M   'P 1'
#
loop_
_entity.id
_entity.type
_entity.pdbx_description
1 polymer ?
#
loop_
_entity_poly.entity_id
_entity_poly.type
_entity_poly.pdbx_seq_one_letter_code
_entity_poly.pdbx_strand_id
1 'polypeptide(L)' 'WFSFEFLVICTGKYGDIPAIPKFPQNKGPEIFKGKVLHTLDYCKLSEDESTQLLKGKKVVIFGYKKSAIDLA' A
#
# COMPACT_ATOMS: atom_id res chain seq x y z
N TRP A 1 -2.28 -28.79 23.18
CA TRP A 1 -0.83 -28.57 23.26
C TRP A 1 -0.23 -29.04 21.96
N PHE A 2 0.46 -28.18 21.22
CA PHE A 2 1.17 -28.58 20.01
C PHE A 2 2.68 -28.50 20.29
N SER A 3 3.42 -29.54 19.90
CA SER A 3 4.88 -29.62 20.05
C SER A 3 5.47 -30.00 18.71
N PHE A 4 6.44 -29.23 18.23
CA PHE A 4 7.08 -29.42 16.93
C PHE A 4 8.59 -29.41 17.11
N GLU A 5 9.27 -30.34 16.45
CA GLU A 5 10.74 -30.48 16.54
C GLU A 5 11.48 -29.42 15.71
N PHE A 6 10.87 -28.96 14.61
CA PHE A 6 11.35 -27.85 13.78
C PHE A 6 10.19 -27.06 13.20
N LEU A 7 10.34 -25.73 13.14
CA LEU A 7 9.38 -24.82 12.52
C LEU A 7 10.11 -23.97 11.47
N VAL A 8 9.64 -24.04 10.23
CA VAL A 8 10.10 -23.15 9.14
C VAL A 8 9.03 -22.09 8.91
N ILE A 9 9.37 -20.84 9.20
CA ILE A 9 8.45 -19.70 9.13
C ILE A 9 8.61 -18.99 7.79
N CYS A 10 7.61 -19.14 6.92
CA CYS A 10 7.57 -18.55 5.57
C CYS A 10 6.48 -17.49 5.46
N THR A 11 6.41 -16.53 6.39
CA THR A 11 5.37 -15.47 6.42
C THR A 11 5.45 -14.47 5.26
N GLY A 12 6.44 -14.62 4.38
CA GLY A 12 6.65 -13.72 3.25
C GLY A 12 7.25 -12.38 3.65
N LYS A 13 7.71 -11.63 2.64
CA LYS A 13 8.22 -10.25 2.78
C LYS A 13 7.12 -9.21 2.58
N TYR A 14 6.14 -9.53 1.75
CA TYR A 14 4.99 -8.69 1.47
C TYR A 14 3.81 -9.29 2.22
N GLY A 15 3.20 -8.52 3.11
CA GLY A 15 2.05 -8.92 3.92
C GLY A 15 1.08 -7.75 4.07
N ASP A 16 0.14 -7.89 5.00
CA ASP A 16 -0.96 -6.92 5.16
C ASP A 16 -0.56 -5.60 5.82
N ILE A 17 0.70 -5.45 6.23
CA ILE A 17 1.23 -4.25 6.86
C ILE A 17 1.94 -3.39 5.80
N PRO A 18 1.39 -2.22 5.42
CA PRO A 18 2.02 -1.34 4.45
C PRO A 18 3.30 -0.73 5.00
N ALA A 19 4.35 -0.70 4.18
CA ALA A 19 5.61 -0.04 4.51
C ALA A 19 5.51 1.47 4.21
N ILE A 20 4.87 2.23 5.10
CA ILE A 20 4.72 3.68 4.96
C ILE A 20 5.98 4.39 5.46
N PRO A 21 6.54 5.38 4.72
CA PRO A 21 7.65 6.19 5.20
C PRO A 21 7.31 6.89 6.52
N LYS A 22 8.31 7.03 7.39
CA LYS A 22 8.15 7.86 8.60
C LYS A 22 8.31 9.32 8.21
N PHE A 23 7.34 10.14 8.60
CA PHE A 23 7.37 11.58 8.39
C PHE A 23 7.64 12.30 9.71
N PRO A 24 8.36 13.43 9.70
CA PRO A 24 8.40 14.33 10.84
C PRO A 24 7.00 14.84 11.19
N GLN A 25 6.83 15.34 12.42
CA GLN A 25 5.55 15.90 12.86
C GLN A 25 5.06 16.99 11.92
N ASN A 26 3.78 16.92 11.52
CA ASN A 26 3.12 17.86 10.60
C ASN A 26 3.78 17.95 9.22
N LYS A 27 4.41 16.88 8.75
CA LYS A 27 5.04 16.80 7.42
C LYS A 27 4.66 15.53 6.66
N GLY A 28 3.73 14.74 7.17
CA GLY A 28 3.27 13.52 6.53
C GLY A 28 1.94 13.67 5.80
N PRO A 29 1.29 12.53 5.47
CA PRO A 29 -0.01 12.47 4.83
C PRO A 29 -1.10 13.29 5.56
N GLU A 30 -0.95 13.50 6.87
CA GLU A 30 -1.93 14.19 7.71
C GLU A 30 -2.19 15.66 7.33
N ILE A 31 -1.21 16.33 6.71
CA ILE A 31 -1.37 17.71 6.23
C ILE A 31 -1.84 17.79 4.77
N PHE A 32 -1.86 16.66 4.06
CA PHE A 32 -2.30 16.60 2.67
C PHE A 32 -3.82 16.59 2.60
N LYS A 33 -4.39 17.56 1.88
CA LYS A 33 -5.86 17.69 1.72
C LYS A 33 -6.48 16.70 0.73
N GLY A 34 -5.67 15.85 0.10
CA GLY A 34 -6.13 14.81 -0.82
C GLY A 34 -6.13 13.43 -0.17
N LYS A 35 -6.48 12.41 -0.95
CA LYS A 35 -6.49 11.01 -0.50
C LYS A 35 -5.09 10.41 -0.68
N VAL A 36 -4.54 9.83 0.40
CA VAL A 36 -3.31 9.01 0.34
C VAL A 36 -3.69 7.55 0.50
N LEU A 37 -3.16 6.69 -0.37
CA LEU A 37 -3.40 5.24 -0.36
C LEU A 37 -2.08 4.51 -0.55
N HIS A 38 -1.88 3.42 0.20
CA HIS A 38 -0.85 2.45 -0.12
C HIS A 38 -1.39 1.48 -1.18
N THR A 39 -0.52 0.85 -1.97
CA THR A 39 -0.92 -0.10 -3.03
C THR A 39 -1.73 -1.28 -2.48
N LEU A 40 -1.46 -1.72 -1.24
CA LEU A 40 -2.26 -2.73 -0.53
C LEU A 40 -3.75 -2.35 -0.39
N ASP A 41 -4.05 -1.07 -0.17
CA ASP A 41 -5.44 -0.60 -0.06
C ASP A 41 -6.06 -0.39 -1.43
N TYR A 42 -5.26 0.04 -2.41
CA TYR A 42 -5.70 0.17 -3.80
C TYR A 42 -6.08 -1.19 -4.41
N CYS A 43 -5.28 -2.23 -4.19
CA CYS A 43 -5.52 -3.57 -4.73
C CYS A 43 -6.75 -4.27 -4.13
N LYS A 44 -7.33 -3.75 -3.04
CA LYS A 44 -8.58 -4.25 -2.46
C LYS A 44 -9.82 -3.67 -3.13
N LEU A 45 -9.66 -2.62 -3.94
CA LEU A 45 -10.76 -2.01 -4.67
C LEU A 45 -11.16 -2.90 -5.85
N SER A 46 -12.44 -2.89 -6.18
CA SER A 46 -12.94 -3.43 -7.45
C SER A 46 -12.48 -2.58 -8.64
N GLU A 47 -12.67 -3.12 -9.85
CA GLU A 47 -12.37 -2.40 -11.10
C GLU A 47 -13.18 -1.10 -11.23
N ASP A 48 -14.46 -1.14 -10.87
CA ASP A 48 -15.33 0.05 -10.90
C ASP A 48 -14.89 1.10 -9.87
N GLU A 49 -14.58 0.68 -8.64
CA GLU A 49 -14.14 1.59 -7.57
C GLU A 49 -12.80 2.24 -7.90
N SER A 50 -11.85 1.48 -8.42
CA SER A 50 -10.54 1.98 -8.84
C SER A 50 -10.67 2.94 -10.03
N THR A 51 -11.49 2.61 -11.02
CA THR A 51 -11.78 3.49 -12.16
C THR A 51 -12.40 4.81 -11.71
N GLN A 52 -13.43 4.76 -10.86
CA GLN A 52 -14.06 5.97 -10.33
C GLN A 52 -13.12 6.79 -9.45
N LEU A 53 -12.26 6.12 -8.67
CA LEU A 53 -11.28 6.78 -7.83
C LEU A 53 -10.30 7.62 -8.66
N LEU A 54 -9.86 7.13 -9.82
CA LEU A 54 -8.87 7.81 -10.65
C LEU A 54 -9.49 8.82 -11.65
N LYS A 55 -10.75 8.61 -12.05
CA LYS A 55 -11.42 9.40 -13.10
C LYS A 55 -11.36 10.91 -12.85
N GLY A 56 -10.73 11.63 -13.78
CA GLY A 56 -10.62 13.09 -13.75
C GLY A 56 -9.71 13.65 -12.66
N LYS A 57 -8.95 12.80 -11.95
CA LYS A 57 -8.02 13.23 -10.90
C LYS A 57 -6.58 13.32 -11.42
N LYS A 58 -5.81 14.24 -10.86
CA LYS A 58 -4.35 14.26 -11.00
C LYS A 58 -3.77 13.34 -9.94
N VAL A 59 -3.09 12.28 -10.36
CA VAL A 59 -2.62 11.20 -9.49
C VAL A 59 -1.09 11.18 -9.52
N VAL A 60 -0.49 10.97 -8.34
CA VAL A 60 0.95 10.77 -8.20
C VAL A 60 1.17 9.38 -7.62
N ILE A 61 1.99 8.58 -8.30
CA ILE A 61 2.43 7.28 -7.81
C ILE A 61 3.81 7.46 -7.16
N PHE A 62 3.94 7.08 -5.89
CA PHE A 62 5.19 7.20 -5.14
C PHE A 62 5.88 5.85 -5.00
N GLY A 63 7.05 5.73 -5.61
CA GLY A 63 7.86 4.51 -5.64
C GLY A 63 8.41 4.22 -7.04
N TYR A 64 9.34 3.27 -7.14
CA TYR A 64 10.00 2.93 -8.41
C TYR A 64 10.11 1.42 -8.67
N LYS A 65 9.56 0.59 -7.76
CA LYS A 65 9.60 -0.87 -7.87
C LYS A 65 8.34 -1.38 -8.60
N LYS A 66 8.25 -2.70 -8.77
CA LYS A 66 7.16 -3.39 -9.49
C LYS A 66 5.77 -2.79 -9.25
N SER A 67 5.33 -2.64 -7.99
CA SER A 67 3.99 -2.12 -7.68
C SER A 67 3.74 -0.68 -8.15
N ALA A 68 4.77 0.15 -8.25
CA ALA A 68 4.63 1.51 -8.75
C ALA A 68 4.54 1.53 -10.29
N ILE A 69 5.35 0.70 -10.95
CA ILE A 69 5.37 0.58 -12.42
C ILE A 69 4.08 -0.06 -12.92
N ASP A 70 3.59 -1.10 -12.25
CA ASP A 70 2.36 -1.81 -12.64
C ASP A 70 1.10 -0.94 -12.43
N LEU A 71 1.14 0.08 -11.55
CA LEU A 71 0.01 0.95 -11.23
C LEU A 71 -0.02 2.25 -12.05
N ALA A 72 1.14 2.72 -12.53
CA ALA A 72 1.29 3.97 -13.26
C ALA A 72 0.80 3.85 -14.72
#